data_AF-A0A9X4P739-F1
#
_entry.id   AF-A0A9X4P739-F1
#
_cell.length_a   1.000
_cell.length_b   1.000
_cell.length_c   1.000
_cell.angle_alpha   90.00
_cell.angle_beta   90.00
_cell.angle_gamma   90.00
#
_symmetry.space_group_name_H-M   'P 1'
#
loop_
_entity.id
_entity.type
_entity.pdbx_description
1 polymer ?
#
loop_
_entity_poly.entity_id
_entity_poly.type
_entity_poly.pdbx_seq_one_letter_code
_entity_poly.pdbx_strand_id
1 'polypeptide(L)'
;MKSNPYESTPQDKLVILDKESLARKEVSLGQAEPHKIAVSNDEKTLAISHTNYSFEPSMIMCFYNIDTQKISRLALERSLMENYSTEDMLINVDFDKDGKVWILTWTNLLVYDLERQEKIFGLDLAKYDLEYSHLLALKEK
;
A
#
# COMPACT_ATOMS: atom_id res chain seq x y z
N MET A 1 34.98 -12.26 -4.84
CA MET A 1 34.00 -12.94 -5.72
C MET A 1 33.16 -11.85 -6.37
N LYS A 2 32.98 -11.85 -7.69
CA LYS A 2 32.07 -10.92 -8.38
C LYS A 2 30.64 -11.46 -8.17
N SER A 3 29.71 -10.62 -7.70
CA SER A 3 28.30 -11.01 -7.50
C SER A 3 27.69 -11.50 -8.81
N ASN A 4 26.78 -12.47 -8.70
CA ASN A 4 26.08 -13.01 -9.85
C ASN A 4 25.16 -11.92 -10.43
N PRO A 5 25.30 -11.50 -11.70
CA PRO A 5 24.43 -10.47 -12.29
C PRO A 5 22.96 -10.89 -12.41
N TYR A 6 22.66 -12.18 -12.17
CA TYR A 6 21.31 -12.74 -12.11
C TYR A 6 20.79 -12.95 -10.68
N GLU A 7 21.50 -12.51 -9.64
CA GLU A 7 20.93 -12.47 -8.29
C GLU A 7 19.72 -11.52 -8.30
N SER A 8 18.57 -12.04 -7.87
CA SER A 8 17.36 -11.23 -7.72
C SER A 8 17.68 -10.08 -6.77
N THR A 9 17.59 -8.85 -7.27
CA THR A 9 17.69 -7.68 -6.40
C THR A 9 16.52 -7.74 -5.41
N PRO A 10 16.76 -7.59 -4.09
CA PRO A 10 15.68 -7.51 -3.12
C PRO A 10 14.70 -6.42 -3.54
N GLN A 11 13.46 -6.82 -3.82
CA GLN A 11 12.40 -5.94 -4.29
C GLN A 11 11.63 -5.31 -3.13
N ASP A 12 12.23 -5.19 -1.95
CA ASP A 12 11.59 -4.72 -0.72
C ASP A 12 12.05 -3.31 -0.32
N LYS A 13 12.62 -2.54 -1.24
CA LYS A 13 13.32 -1.29 -0.88
C LYS A 13 12.49 -0.04 -1.15
N LEU A 14 12.48 0.87 -0.19
CA LEU A 14 12.17 2.28 -0.37
C LEU A 14 13.47 3.07 -0.54
N VAL A 15 13.55 3.89 -1.58
CA VAL A 15 14.69 4.79 -1.82
C VAL A 15 14.24 6.22 -1.59
N ILE A 16 14.91 6.91 -0.67
CA ILE A 16 14.69 8.34 -0.39
C ILE A 16 15.89 9.10 -0.96
N LEU A 17 15.59 10.07 -1.82
CA LEU A 17 16.58 10.93 -2.47
C LEU A 17 16.40 12.35 -1.94
N ASP A 18 17.43 12.87 -1.29
CA ASP A 18 17.48 14.29 -0.97
C ASP A 18 17.80 15.07 -2.24
N LYS A 19 16.93 16.02 -2.59
CA LYS A 19 17.03 16.75 -3.86
C LYS A 19 18.25 17.67 -3.92
N GLU A 20 18.65 18.26 -2.80
CA GLU A 20 19.69 19.29 -2.75
C GLU A 20 21.09 18.68 -2.68
N SER A 21 21.28 17.74 -1.75
CA SER A 21 22.56 17.06 -1.53
C SER A 21 22.78 15.86 -2.45
N LEU A 22 21.73 15.41 -3.15
CA LEU A 22 21.72 14.14 -3.91
C LEU A 22 22.03 12.92 -3.03
N ALA A 23 21.90 13.06 -1.71
CA ALA A 23 22.11 11.96 -0.79
C ALA A 23 21.02 10.89 -1.00
N ARG A 24 21.46 9.64 -1.06
CA ARG A 24 20.60 8.48 -1.25
C ARG A 24 20.53 7.68 0.05
N LYS A 25 19.31 7.39 0.49
CA LYS A 25 19.04 6.48 1.60
C LYS A 25 18.18 5.32 1.11
N GLU A 26 18.61 4.10 1.43
CA GLU A 26 17.81 2.90 1.20
C GLU A 26 17.21 2.43 2.53
N VAL A 27 15.92 2.09 2.52
CA VAL A 27 15.19 1.53 3.64
C VAL A 27 14.60 0.20 3.19
N SER A 28 14.87 -0.88 3.92
CA SER A 28 14.20 -2.17 3.70
C SER A 28 12.80 -2.11 4.33
N LEU A 29 11.79 -2.36 3.51
CA LEU A 29 10.39 -2.47 3.89
C LEU A 29 10.08 -3.83 4.51
N GLY A 30 10.93 -4.84 4.29
CA GLY A 30 10.72 -6.21 4.75
C GLY A 30 9.52 -6.91 4.11
N GLN A 31 8.95 -6.31 3.06
CA GLN A 31 7.88 -6.85 2.24
C GLN A 31 8.23 -6.54 0.78
N ALA A 32 8.18 -7.56 -0.07
CA ALA A 32 8.55 -7.42 -1.48
C ALA A 32 7.50 -6.62 -2.27
N GLU A 33 7.90 -6.19 -3.46
CA GLU A 33 7.05 -5.60 -4.49
C GLU A 33 6.21 -4.38 -4.04
N PRO A 34 6.83 -3.30 -3.55
CA PRO A 34 6.09 -2.05 -3.33
C PRO A 34 5.48 -1.54 -4.64
N HIS A 35 4.20 -1.16 -4.61
CA HIS A 35 3.40 -0.79 -5.80
C HIS A 35 3.07 0.69 -5.86
N LYS A 36 2.43 1.20 -4.80
CA LYS A 36 1.95 2.57 -4.67
C LYS A 36 2.50 3.16 -3.40
N ILE A 37 2.74 4.46 -3.45
CA ILE A 37 3.17 5.25 -2.33
C ILE A 37 2.31 6.51 -2.25
N ALA A 38 1.85 6.82 -1.05
CA ALA A 38 1.19 8.07 -0.72
C ALA A 38 1.93 8.75 0.43
N VAL A 39 1.89 10.07 0.46
CA VAL A 39 2.55 10.91 1.46
C VAL A 39 1.46 11.58 2.28
N SER A 40 1.58 11.53 3.61
CA SER A 40 0.66 12.26 4.50
C SER A 40 0.80 13.76 4.33
N ASN A 41 -0.24 14.52 4.68
CA ASN A 41 -0.26 15.99 4.50
C ASN A 41 0.81 16.72 5.32
N ASP A 42 1.24 16.14 6.44
CA ASP A 42 2.35 16.67 7.25
C ASP A 42 3.73 16.28 6.70
N GLU A 43 3.77 15.54 5.58
CA GLU A 43 4.97 15.03 4.90
C GLU A 43 5.83 14.10 5.77
N LYS A 44 5.25 13.50 6.83
CA LYS A 44 6.01 12.66 7.77
C LYS A 44 5.81 11.17 7.59
N THR A 45 4.70 10.75 6.99
CA THR A 45 4.33 9.34 6.89
C THR A 45 4.12 8.97 5.44
N LEU A 46 4.78 7.89 5.02
CA LEU A 46 4.61 7.28 3.72
C LEU A 46 3.76 6.03 3.89
N ALA A 47 2.61 5.96 3.23
CA ALA A 47 1.83 4.74 3.11
C ALA A 47 2.22 4.02 1.83
N ILE A 48 2.62 2.77 1.93
CA ILE A 48 3.17 1.98 0.84
C ILE A 48 2.35 0.71 0.73
N SER A 49 1.73 0.50 -0.43
CA SER A 49 1.07 -0.75 -0.73
C SER A 49 2.02 -1.71 -1.42
N HIS A 50 1.82 -3.01 -1.21
CA HIS A 50 2.58 -4.06 -1.86
C HIS A 50 1.72 -4.80 -2.89
N THR A 51 2.30 -5.20 -4.03
CA THR A 51 1.58 -5.98 -5.03
C THR A 51 1.43 -7.43 -4.63
N ASN A 52 0.41 -8.04 -5.22
CA ASN A 52 0.14 -9.47 -5.16
C ASN A 52 0.62 -10.18 -6.43
N TYR A 53 1.68 -9.71 -7.10
CA TYR A 53 2.13 -10.32 -8.37
C TYR A 53 2.88 -11.64 -8.17
N SER A 54 3.22 -11.99 -6.93
CA SER A 54 3.64 -13.34 -6.54
C SER A 54 2.44 -14.28 -6.33
N PHE A 55 2.65 -15.61 -6.42
CA PHE A 55 1.59 -16.63 -6.31
C PHE A 55 0.76 -16.58 -5.01
N GLU A 56 1.16 -15.78 -4.02
CA GLU A 56 0.41 -15.53 -2.80
C GLU A 56 0.04 -14.04 -2.70
N PRO A 57 -1.26 -13.69 -2.61
CA PRO A 57 -1.68 -12.32 -2.41
C PRO A 57 -1.26 -11.83 -1.02
N SER A 58 -0.35 -10.85 -0.96
CA SER A 58 0.02 -10.15 0.27
C SER A 58 -0.82 -8.87 0.43
N MET A 59 -1.92 -8.97 1.15
CA MET A 59 -2.77 -7.82 1.51
C MET A 59 -2.16 -7.02 2.67
N ILE A 60 -0.91 -6.56 2.49
CA ILE A 60 -0.14 -5.86 3.52
C ILE A 60 0.21 -4.46 3.02
N MET A 61 0.08 -3.49 3.92
CA MET A 61 0.57 -2.15 3.76
C MET A 61 1.69 -1.86 4.75
N CYS A 62 2.68 -1.11 4.31
CA CYS A 62 3.73 -0.56 5.15
C CYS A 62 3.51 0.94 5.36
N PHE A 63 3.73 1.40 6.58
CA PHE A 63 3.76 2.83 6.90
C PHE A 63 5.15 3.18 7.41
N TYR A 64 5.86 4.04 6.68
CA TYR A 64 7.18 4.52 7.05
C TYR A 64 7.07 5.95 7.58
N ASN A 65 7.53 6.17 8.82
CA ASN A 65 7.63 7.50 9.38
C ASN A 65 9.04 8.06 9.13
N ILE A 66 9.14 9.19 8.43
CA ILE A 66 10.39 9.80 7.99
C ILE A 66 11.23 10.28 9.19
N ASP A 67 10.60 10.95 10.16
CA ASP A 67 11.27 11.51 11.33
C ASP A 67 11.90 10.42 12.21
N THR A 68 11.12 9.40 12.54
CA THR A 68 11.53 8.32 13.48
C THR A 68 12.19 7.15 12.77
N GLN A 69 12.10 7.08 11.44
CA GLN A 69 12.58 5.99 10.60
C GLN A 69 11.97 4.63 10.95
N LYS A 70 10.81 4.62 11.61
CA LYS A 70 10.10 3.41 12.00
C LYS A 70 9.14 2.96 10.90
N ILE A 71 8.97 1.64 10.80
CA ILE A 71 8.00 1.00 9.94
C ILE A 71 6.94 0.33 10.81
N SER A 72 5.67 0.61 10.52
CA SER A 72 4.54 -0.20 10.98
C SER A 72 3.89 -0.89 9.77
N ARG A 73 3.06 -1.91 10.05
CA ARG A 73 2.38 -2.69 9.00
C ARG A 73 0.91 -2.87 9.35
N LEU A 74 0.08 -2.88 8.31
CA LEU A 74 -1.34 -3.24 8.40
C LEU A 74 -1.59 -4.41 7.45
N ALA A 75 -2.00 -5.54 8.01
CA ALA A 75 -2.57 -6.63 7.24
C ALA A 75 -4.08 -6.37 7.07
N LEU A 76 -4.56 -6.43 5.83
CA LEU A 76 -5.99 -6.33 5.52
C LEU A 76 -6.63 -7.71 5.71
N GLU A 77 -6.75 -8.11 6.98
CA GLU A 77 -7.36 -9.37 7.36
C GLU A 77 -8.85 -9.41 7.01
N ARG A 78 -9.46 -10.61 6.97
CA ARG A 78 -10.89 -10.79 6.66
C ARG A 78 -11.81 -9.91 7.49
N SER A 79 -11.47 -9.62 8.74
CA SER A 79 -12.26 -8.79 9.65
C SER A 79 -12.25 -7.30 9.28
N LEU A 80 -11.22 -6.85 8.56
CA LEU A 80 -11.09 -5.47 8.09
C LEU A 80 -11.83 -5.25 6.77
N MET A 81 -11.97 -6.29 5.95
CA MET A 81 -12.59 -6.26 4.63
C MET A 81 -14.12 -6.34 4.71
N GLU A 82 -14.85 -5.68 3.80
CA GLU A 82 -16.32 -5.67 3.79
C GLU A 82 -16.93 -6.91 3.13
N ASN A 83 -16.19 -7.53 2.21
CA ASN A 83 -16.55 -8.81 1.61
C ASN A 83 -16.07 -10.02 2.42
N TYR A 84 -15.40 -9.81 3.56
CA TYR A 84 -14.78 -10.85 4.40
C TYR A 84 -13.81 -11.78 3.66
N SER A 85 -13.23 -11.31 2.55
CA SER A 85 -12.27 -12.06 1.73
C SER A 85 -10.85 -11.54 1.93
N THR A 86 -9.88 -12.46 1.94
CA THR A 86 -8.45 -12.15 1.80
C THR A 86 -7.96 -12.34 0.36
N GLU A 87 -8.81 -12.89 -0.51
CA GLU A 87 -8.58 -13.00 -1.94
C GLU A 87 -9.06 -11.70 -2.59
N ASP A 88 -8.19 -10.70 -2.59
CA ASP A 88 -8.40 -9.41 -3.21
C ASP A 88 -7.04 -8.84 -3.65
N MET A 89 -7.03 -7.71 -4.34
CA MET A 89 -5.81 -7.04 -4.81
C MET A 89 -5.82 -5.58 -4.37
N LEU A 90 -4.74 -5.14 -3.73
CA LEU A 90 -4.57 -3.73 -3.38
C LEU A 90 -4.20 -2.91 -4.62
N ILE A 91 -5.00 -1.89 -4.92
CA ILE A 91 -4.87 -1.07 -6.13
C ILE A 91 -4.29 0.29 -5.83
N ASN A 92 -4.79 0.94 -4.78
CA ASN A 92 -4.34 2.28 -4.44
C ASN A 92 -4.40 2.54 -2.93
N VAL A 93 -3.59 3.52 -2.52
CA VAL A 93 -3.60 4.09 -1.18
C VAL A 93 -3.47 5.61 -1.30
N ASP A 94 -4.18 6.35 -0.46
CA ASP A 94 -4.00 7.79 -0.32
C ASP A 94 -4.30 8.28 1.10
N PHE A 95 -3.93 9.52 1.42
CA PHE A 95 -4.31 10.20 2.65
C PHE A 95 -5.39 11.25 2.37
N ASP A 96 -6.40 11.34 3.25
CA ASP A 96 -7.30 12.50 3.22
C ASP A 96 -6.75 13.70 3.99
N LYS A 97 -7.50 14.81 3.94
CA LYS A 97 -7.15 16.07 4.61
C LYS A 97 -6.95 15.93 6.12
N ASP A 98 -7.58 14.95 6.75
CA ASP A 98 -7.54 14.71 8.20
C ASP A 98 -6.49 13.64 8.57
N GLY A 99 -5.72 13.16 7.60
CA GLY A 99 -4.65 12.17 7.77
C GLY A 99 -5.14 10.73 7.86
N LYS A 100 -6.41 10.44 7.52
CA LYS A 100 -6.90 9.06 7.44
C LYS A 100 -6.45 8.43 6.13
N VAL A 101 -6.23 7.12 6.18
CA VAL A 101 -5.71 6.35 5.04
C VAL A 101 -6.88 5.77 4.27
N TRP A 102 -7.00 6.15 3.02
CA TRP A 102 -7.92 5.57 2.06
C TRP A 102 -7.24 4.41 1.36
N ILE A 103 -7.90 3.25 1.36
CA ILE A 103 -7.36 2.00 0.82
C ILE A 103 -8.35 1.48 -0.21
N LEU A 104 -7.90 1.35 -1.44
CA LEU A 104 -8.69 0.79 -2.54
C LEU A 104 -8.14 -0.59 -2.91
N THR A 105 -9.01 -1.58 -2.89
CA THR A 105 -8.76 -2.91 -3.44
C THR A 105 -9.65 -3.14 -4.67
N TRP A 106 -9.63 -4.33 -5.30
CA TRP A 106 -10.55 -4.60 -6.42
C TRP A 106 -12.01 -4.56 -5.99
N THR A 107 -12.29 -4.99 -4.77
CA THR A 107 -13.67 -5.18 -4.30
C THR A 107 -14.03 -4.35 -3.07
N ASN A 108 -13.09 -3.62 -2.47
CA ASN A 108 -13.33 -2.83 -1.27
C ASN A 108 -12.78 -1.40 -1.39
N LEU A 109 -13.47 -0.46 -0.75
CA LEU A 109 -12.97 0.86 -0.42
C LEU A 109 -13.01 1.04 1.09
N LEU A 110 -11.86 1.25 1.72
CA LEU A 110 -11.73 1.33 3.18
C LEU A 110 -11.13 2.67 3.59
N VAL A 111 -11.49 3.15 4.79
CA VAL A 111 -10.84 4.28 5.47
C VAL A 111 -10.34 3.80 6.82
N TYR A 112 -9.06 4.01 7.07
CA TYR A 112 -8.36 3.54 8.27
C TYR A 112 -7.74 4.70 9.05
N ASP A 113 -7.91 4.69 10.37
CA ASP A 113 -7.24 5.59 11.30
C ASP A 113 -5.92 4.99 11.78
N LEU A 114 -4.79 5.57 11.37
CA LEU A 114 -3.48 5.09 11.82
C LEU A 114 -3.21 5.33 13.30
N GLU A 115 -3.71 6.43 13.87
CA GLU A 115 -3.45 6.78 15.27
C GLU A 115 -4.24 5.87 16.20
N ARG A 116 -5.50 5.62 15.87
CA ARG A 116 -6.40 4.76 16.64
C ARG A 116 -6.29 3.28 16.30
N GLN A 117 -5.65 2.96 15.18
CA GLN A 117 -5.51 1.60 14.64
C GLN A 117 -6.87 0.92 14.41
N GLU A 118 -7.80 1.63 13.78
CA GLU A 118 -9.15 1.12 13.52
C GLU A 118 -9.66 1.49 12.13
N LYS A 119 -10.52 0.62 11.57
CA LYS A 119 -11.31 0.95 10.38
C LYS A 119 -12.43 1.92 10.78
N ILE A 120 -12.47 3.08 10.14
CA ILE A 120 -13.52 4.08 10.33
C ILE A 120 -14.70 3.82 9.39
N PHE A 121 -14.41 3.38 8.17
CA PHE A 121 -15.39 3.16 7.12
C PHE A 121 -14.96 2.03 6.19
N GLY A 122 -15.93 1.34 5.62
CA GLY A 122 -15.72 0.39 4.53
C GLY A 122 -16.92 0.32 3.61
N LEU A 123 -16.65 0.06 2.34
CA LEU A 123 -17.64 -0.21 1.31
C LEU A 123 -17.22 -1.45 0.50
N ASP A 124 -18.13 -2.41 0.37
CA ASP A 124 -18.03 -3.52 -0.59
C ASP A 124 -18.47 -3.02 -1.97
N LEU A 125 -17.50 -2.82 -2.87
CA LEU A 125 -17.71 -2.30 -4.21
C LEU A 125 -18.46 -3.29 -5.11
N ALA A 126 -18.35 -4.60 -4.84
CA ALA A 126 -19.01 -5.63 -5.63
C ALA A 126 -20.53 -5.54 -5.53
N LYS A 127 -21.04 -5.15 -4.35
CA LYS A 127 -22.49 -4.93 -4.13
C LYS A 127 -23.09 -3.81 -4.99
N TYR A 128 -22.26 -2.95 -5.57
CA TYR A 128 -22.68 -1.79 -6.37
C TYR A 128 -22.22 -1.87 -7.83
N ASP A 129 -21.70 -3.02 -8.28
CA ASP A 129 -21.09 -3.18 -9.61
C ASP A 129 -19.93 -2.20 -9.87
N LEU A 130 -19.24 -1.76 -8.80
CA LEU A 130 -18.14 -0.80 -8.85
C LEU A 130 -16.76 -1.45 -8.71
N GLU A 131 -16.68 -2.78 -8.88
CA GLU A 131 -15.40 -3.49 -8.83
C GLU A 131 -14.43 -2.89 -9.84
N TYR A 132 -13.14 -2.85 -9.47
CA TYR A 132 -12.12 -2.22 -10.31
C TYR A 132 -12.02 -2.88 -11.71
N SER A 133 -12.29 -4.18 -11.81
CA SER A 133 -12.41 -4.91 -13.09
C SER A 133 -13.51 -4.31 -13.99
N HIS A 134 -14.66 -3.97 -13.43
CA HIS A 134 -15.75 -3.31 -14.15
C HIS A 134 -15.38 -1.87 -14.55
N LEU A 135 -14.66 -1.13 -13.70
CA LEU A 135 -14.15 0.21 -14.02
C LEU A 135 -13.11 0.19 -15.14
N LEU A 136 -12.26 -0.83 -15.21
CA LEU A 136 -11.33 -1.03 -16.34
C LEU A 136 -12.06 -1.34 -17.64
N ALA A 137 -13.07 -2.22 -17.60
CA ALA A 137 -13.88 -2.56 -18.77
C ALA A 137 -14.69 -1.37 -19.34
N LEU A 138 -15.06 -0.41 -18.50
CA LEU A 138 -15.71 0.84 -18.94
C LEU A 138 -14.76 1.79 -19.70
N LYS A 139 -13.44 1.64 -19.53
CA LYS A 139 -12.43 2.49 -20.19
C LYS A 139 -12.12 2.06 -21.63
N GLU A 140 -12.53 0.86 -22.01
CA GLU A 140 -12.34 0.27 -23.34
C GLU A 140 -13.54 0.47 -24.29
N LYS A 141 -14.57 1.20 -23.86
CA LYS A 141 -15.71 1.63 -24.70
C LYS A 141 -15.63 3.11 -25.04
#